data_AF-A0A1Q5PV86-F1
#
_entry.id   AF-A0A1Q5PV86-F1
#
_cell.length_a   1.000
_cell.length_b   1.000
_cell.length_c   1.000
_cell.angle_alpha   90.00
_cell.angle_beta   90.00
_cell.angle_gamma   90.00
#
_symmetry.space_group_name_H-M   'P 1'
#
loop_
_entity.id
_entity.type
_entity.pdbx_description
1 polymer ?
#
loop_
_entity_poly.entity_id
_entity_poly.type
_entity_poly.pdbx_seq_one_letter_code
_entity_poly.pdbx_strand_id
1 'polypeptide(L)'
;MGQVTIDGRTETVVWRRVSPITPLANTWQALTVLLFVVTINVVQAIGEARQELDEDFVGQASSTVGRLWQDFGPLVLVVPLVILLLLVGYFVLAWRRITYTVTSDSVVFRQGVLQRKERVLRVTRLQTIDVVRPLLGRIFGLGNLKVEAAGGTGSNIEIGLLKEAELRALRAEILARAAGVTAAARPAPSAPHPQVPAVAIPSGFEGGLPMEAELRAPEAPEREIYAVPTGMFLLSLLRSGSVLTGILVVLAALGGGIWMLSEGVAIGTILFSSLAPTVVVFASLVWYRFAGEFGFRAALSPDGIRIQRGLTQSVALTVPPRRIQMVVFRQPLLWRGKDWWRVVVRVPGHERAESNSKGDPSGEVTLLPVGSRTLAEYALWLAVPDLGVEPARIPSLLGAGLLGKHTDGGFVPSPPSARFFDPLVRARRGLVLTPTVALVRYGWFVRKLAVVPLNRVQSLALRSGPLERAAGLATLQFHSAGALQIGGTAKHLDVRAAEQALQTAAHFARQARHSEPPEQWMQRVASVASPPVA
;
A
#
# COMPACT_ATOMS: atom_id res chain seq x y z
N MET A 1 -15.87 -31.39 10.98
CA MET A 1 -16.46 -30.83 9.75
C MET A 1 -17.52 -29.81 10.15
N GLY A 2 -17.66 -28.71 9.41
CA GLY A 2 -18.73 -27.73 9.63
C GLY A 2 -19.55 -27.56 8.35
N GLN A 3 -20.71 -26.95 8.46
CA GLN A 3 -21.54 -26.59 7.32
C GLN A 3 -21.50 -25.08 7.11
N VAL A 4 -21.43 -24.66 5.85
CA VAL A 4 -21.58 -23.27 5.44
C VAL A 4 -22.67 -23.22 4.38
N THR A 5 -23.67 -22.39 4.63
CA THR A 5 -24.76 -22.14 3.68
C THR A 5 -24.51 -20.82 2.98
N ILE A 6 -24.34 -20.88 1.64
CA ILE A 6 -24.16 -19.70 0.78
C ILE A 6 -25.23 -19.79 -0.31
N ASP A 7 -26.07 -18.76 -0.44
CA ASP A 7 -27.22 -18.72 -1.37
C ASP A 7 -28.10 -19.99 -1.34
N GLY A 8 -28.34 -20.54 -0.15
CA GLY A 8 -29.18 -21.74 0.01
C GLY A 8 -28.50 -23.06 -0.36
N ARG A 9 -27.23 -23.07 -0.77
CA ARG A 9 -26.42 -24.30 -0.90
C ARG A 9 -25.59 -24.51 0.34
N THR A 10 -25.73 -25.69 0.97
CA THR A 10 -24.94 -26.07 2.14
C THR A 10 -23.79 -26.98 1.73
N GLU A 11 -22.56 -26.49 1.86
CA GLU A 11 -21.36 -27.29 1.63
C GLU A 11 -20.74 -27.74 2.96
N THR A 12 -20.28 -28.99 3.01
CA THR A 12 -19.49 -29.51 4.13
C THR A 12 -18.05 -29.05 3.97
N VAL A 13 -17.59 -28.22 4.90
CA VAL A 13 -16.29 -27.57 4.84
C VAL A 13 -15.43 -27.90 6.05
N VAL A 14 -14.11 -27.87 5.83
CA VAL A 14 -13.11 -28.00 6.90
C VAL A 14 -12.68 -26.59 7.31
N TRP A 15 -12.95 -26.24 8.57
CA TRP A 15 -12.49 -24.98 9.15
C TRP A 15 -11.01 -25.08 9.50
N ARG A 16 -10.21 -24.21 8.88
CA ARG A 16 -8.79 -24.05 9.16
C ARG A 16 -8.60 -22.88 10.14
N ARG A 17 -7.58 -23.00 10.99
CA ARG A 17 -7.22 -21.98 11.99
C ARG A 17 -6.01 -21.19 11.54
N VAL A 18 -5.90 -19.97 12.05
CA VAL A 18 -4.71 -19.13 11.89
C VAL A 18 -3.72 -19.37 13.03
N SER A 19 -2.53 -18.78 12.95
CA SER A 19 -1.52 -18.83 14.01
C SER A 19 -2.01 -18.18 15.32
N PRO A 20 -1.64 -18.72 16.50
CA PRO A 20 -1.93 -18.15 17.82
C PRO A 20 -1.49 -16.69 18.02
N ILE A 21 -0.51 -16.23 17.24
CA ILE A 21 0.06 -14.88 17.37
C ILE A 21 -0.85 -13.81 16.72
N THR A 22 -1.83 -14.22 15.91
CA THR A 22 -2.74 -13.32 15.17
C THR A 22 -3.43 -12.26 16.04
N PRO A 23 -4.12 -12.61 17.15
CA PRO A 23 -4.77 -11.58 17.96
C PRO A 23 -3.76 -10.62 18.59
N LEU A 24 -2.60 -11.11 19.04
CA LEU A 24 -1.55 -10.27 19.64
C LEU A 24 -1.01 -9.24 18.64
N ALA A 25 -0.81 -9.64 17.39
CA ALA A 25 -0.35 -8.76 16.32
C ALA A 25 -1.34 -7.61 15.99
N ASN A 26 -2.62 -7.77 16.32
CA ASN A 26 -3.65 -6.76 16.06
C ASN A 26 -3.94 -5.86 17.28
N THR A 27 -3.60 -6.28 18.50
CA THR A 27 -3.96 -5.56 19.74
C THR A 27 -2.76 -5.01 20.52
N TRP A 28 -1.51 -5.32 20.13
CA TRP A 28 -0.32 -4.83 20.83
C TRP A 28 -0.28 -3.30 20.95
N GLN A 29 -0.84 -2.57 19.98
CA GLN A 29 -0.93 -1.10 20.04
C GLN A 29 -1.76 -0.62 21.24
N ALA A 30 -2.89 -1.29 21.53
CA ALA A 30 -3.71 -0.98 22.70
C ALA A 30 -2.94 -1.30 24.01
N LEU A 31 -2.13 -2.36 23.98
CA LEU A 31 -1.27 -2.75 25.09
C LEU A 31 -0.15 -1.72 25.33
N THR A 32 0.43 -1.16 24.27
CA THR A 32 1.42 -0.08 24.35
C THR A 32 0.82 1.21 24.89
N VAL A 33 -0.39 1.58 24.47
CA VAL A 33 -1.10 2.75 25.02
C VAL A 33 -1.41 2.54 26.50
N LEU A 34 -1.91 1.35 26.87
CA LEU A 34 -2.16 1.02 28.27
C LEU A 34 -0.88 1.07 29.10
N LEU A 35 0.21 0.47 28.61
CA LEU A 35 1.52 0.51 29.26
C LEU A 35 1.99 1.97 29.45
N PHE A 36 1.90 2.79 28.40
CA PHE A 36 2.29 4.20 28.46
C PHE A 36 1.48 4.99 29.49
N VAL A 37 0.15 4.82 29.52
CA VAL A 37 -0.73 5.45 30.51
C VAL A 37 -0.37 5.00 31.92
N VAL A 38 -0.17 3.70 32.13
CA VAL A 38 0.26 3.16 33.43
C VAL A 38 1.61 3.74 33.83
N THR A 39 2.58 3.82 32.91
CA THR A 39 3.89 4.42 33.18
C THR A 39 3.78 5.88 33.58
N ILE A 40 2.96 6.68 32.88
CA ILE A 40 2.75 8.09 33.25
C ILE A 40 2.12 8.20 34.65
N ASN A 41 1.06 7.42 34.92
CA ASN A 41 0.39 7.46 36.21
C ASN A 41 1.32 7.06 37.36
N VAL A 42 2.17 6.05 37.16
CA VAL A 42 3.16 5.61 38.16
C VAL A 42 4.23 6.69 38.37
N VAL A 43 4.75 7.29 37.30
CA VAL A 43 5.76 8.37 37.40
C VAL A 43 5.18 9.60 38.09
N GLN A 44 3.92 9.96 37.81
CA GLN A 44 3.22 11.05 38.48
C GLN A 44 3.00 10.76 39.96
N ALA A 45 2.52 9.57 40.31
CA ALA A 45 2.32 9.16 41.71
C ALA A 45 3.64 9.17 42.52
N ILE A 46 4.76 8.74 41.91
CA ILE A 46 6.09 8.82 42.54
C ILE A 46 6.56 10.27 42.66
N GLY A 47 6.28 11.12 41.67
CA GLY A 47 6.63 12.54 41.69
C GLY A 47 5.89 13.32 42.78
N GLU A 48 4.59 13.08 42.93
CA GLU A 48 3.76 13.67 43.99
C GLU A 48 4.23 13.20 45.38
N ALA A 49 4.46 11.90 45.55
CA ALA A 49 5.00 11.34 46.79
C ALA A 49 6.41 11.88 47.14
N ARG A 50 7.17 12.37 46.16
CA ARG A 50 8.49 12.96 46.36
C ARG A 50 8.42 14.44 46.78
N GLN A 51 7.39 15.18 46.38
CA GLN A 51 7.23 16.60 46.73
C GLN A 51 6.71 16.83 48.16
N GLU A 52 6.05 15.82 48.75
CA GLU A 52 5.56 15.85 50.15
C GLU A 52 6.58 15.33 51.19
N LEU A 53 7.84 15.08 50.80
CA LEU A 53 8.88 14.57 51.70
C LEU A 53 9.46 15.68 52.61
N ASP A 54 8.83 15.91 53.76
CA ASP A 54 9.45 16.50 54.96
C ASP A 54 10.31 15.43 55.70
N GLU A 55 11.35 15.79 56.46
CA GLU A 55 12.21 14.80 57.16
C GLU A 55 11.42 13.94 58.19
N ASP A 56 10.35 14.48 58.76
CA ASP A 56 9.41 13.74 59.64
C ASP A 56 8.44 12.83 58.86
N PHE A 57 8.19 13.13 57.58
CA PHE A 57 7.37 12.29 56.71
C PHE A 57 8.09 10.99 56.39
N VAL A 58 9.42 10.93 56.29
CA VAL A 58 10.14 9.67 56.02
C VAL A 58 9.96 8.65 57.17
N GLY A 59 9.89 9.11 58.42
CA GLY A 59 9.63 8.28 59.61
C GLY A 59 8.17 7.83 59.73
N GLN A 60 7.21 8.74 59.52
CA GLN A 60 5.77 8.38 59.55
C GLN A 60 5.33 7.62 58.30
N ALA A 61 5.80 8.00 57.12
CA ALA A 61 5.53 7.33 55.85
C ALA A 61 6.19 5.96 55.83
N SER A 62 7.40 5.72 56.34
CA SER A 62 7.93 4.35 56.40
C SER A 62 7.06 3.41 57.25
N SER A 63 6.44 3.89 58.33
CA SER A 63 5.51 3.10 59.15
C SER A 63 4.09 2.95 58.57
N THR A 64 3.66 3.90 57.74
CA THR A 64 2.32 3.92 57.11
C THR A 64 2.34 3.23 55.75
N VAL A 65 3.37 3.49 54.93
CA VAL A 65 3.74 2.72 53.75
C VAL A 65 4.06 1.28 54.13
N GLY A 66 4.79 1.03 55.23
CA GLY A 66 5.01 -0.32 55.74
C GLY A 66 3.71 -1.09 56.03
N ARG A 67 2.75 -0.43 56.69
CA ARG A 67 1.41 -1.00 56.96
C ARG A 67 0.57 -1.17 55.69
N LEU A 68 0.53 -0.17 54.80
CA LEU A 68 -0.15 -0.26 53.51
C LEU A 68 0.48 -1.31 52.59
N TRP A 69 1.79 -1.52 52.64
CA TRP A 69 2.50 -2.56 51.88
C TRP A 69 2.28 -3.94 52.51
N GLN A 70 2.07 -4.03 53.82
CA GLN A 70 1.70 -5.28 54.50
C GLN A 70 0.23 -5.67 54.24
N ASP A 71 -0.68 -4.70 54.20
CA ASP A 71 -2.13 -4.91 53.98
C ASP A 71 -2.51 -4.99 52.49
N PHE A 72 -1.89 -4.17 51.63
CA PHE A 72 -2.20 -4.06 50.19
C PHE A 72 -1.05 -4.51 49.27
N GLY A 73 0.15 -4.79 49.77
CA GLY A 73 1.26 -5.30 48.95
C GLY A 73 0.94 -6.61 48.20
N PRO A 74 0.19 -7.56 48.78
CA PRO A 74 -0.31 -8.71 48.04
C PRO A 74 -1.22 -8.28 46.88
N LEU A 75 -2.09 -7.28 47.06
CA LEU A 75 -3.00 -6.79 46.02
C LEU A 75 -2.24 -6.06 44.89
N VAL A 76 -1.15 -5.35 45.20
CA VAL A 76 -0.29 -4.69 44.20
C VAL A 76 0.36 -5.69 43.24
N LEU A 77 0.60 -6.94 43.68
CA LEU A 77 1.13 -8.01 42.82
C LEU A 77 0.02 -8.91 42.24
N VAL A 78 -1.04 -9.17 43.01
CA VAL A 78 -2.15 -10.03 42.59
C VAL A 78 -3.01 -9.37 41.53
N VAL A 79 -3.32 -8.07 41.64
CA VAL A 79 -4.12 -7.35 40.65
C VAL A 79 -3.49 -7.39 39.25
N PRO A 80 -2.21 -7.00 39.03
CA PRO A 80 -1.60 -7.10 37.71
C PRO A 80 -1.46 -8.55 37.23
N LEU A 81 -1.23 -9.51 38.12
CA LEU A 81 -1.20 -10.93 37.75
C LEU A 81 -2.57 -11.44 37.28
N VAL A 82 -3.66 -11.06 37.97
CA VAL A 82 -5.04 -11.38 37.59
C VAL A 82 -5.39 -10.71 36.26
N ILE A 83 -5.03 -9.43 36.08
CA ILE A 83 -5.22 -8.72 34.81
C ILE A 83 -4.46 -9.42 33.68
N LEU A 84 -3.20 -9.82 33.91
CA LEU A 84 -2.39 -10.57 32.95
C LEU A 84 -3.05 -11.90 32.58
N LEU A 85 -3.54 -12.67 33.56
CA LEU A 85 -4.23 -13.94 33.33
C LEU A 85 -5.54 -13.75 32.55
N LEU A 86 -6.35 -12.75 32.89
CA LEU A 86 -7.57 -12.42 32.15
C LEU A 86 -7.26 -12.02 30.71
N LEU A 87 -6.22 -11.22 30.51
CA LEU A 87 -5.76 -10.79 29.21
C LEU A 87 -5.29 -11.98 28.36
N VAL A 88 -4.45 -12.86 28.91
CA VAL A 88 -4.03 -14.11 28.25
C VAL A 88 -5.23 -15.01 27.94
N GLY A 89 -6.17 -15.16 28.87
CA GLY A 89 -7.41 -15.94 28.66
C GLY A 89 -8.25 -15.37 27.52
N TYR A 90 -8.41 -14.05 27.48
CA TYR A 90 -9.08 -13.36 26.37
C TYR A 90 -8.35 -13.58 25.04
N PHE A 91 -7.02 -13.51 25.00
CA PHE A 91 -6.22 -13.77 23.80
C PHE A 91 -6.41 -15.19 23.25
N VAL A 92 -6.37 -16.19 24.13
CA VAL A 92 -6.58 -17.60 23.75
C VAL A 92 -8.00 -17.80 23.21
N LEU A 93 -9.00 -17.21 23.87
CA LEU A 93 -10.39 -17.29 23.42
C LEU A 93 -10.60 -16.57 22.09
N ALA A 94 -9.99 -15.41 21.91
CA ALA A 94 -10.00 -14.65 20.67
C ALA A 94 -9.37 -15.45 19.52
N TRP A 95 -8.18 -16.02 19.72
CA TRP A 95 -7.53 -16.87 18.74
C TRP A 95 -8.41 -18.07 18.34
N ARG A 96 -8.99 -18.78 19.33
CA ARG A 96 -9.88 -19.93 19.07
C ARG A 96 -11.09 -19.59 18.19
N ARG A 97 -11.49 -18.31 18.14
CA ARG A 97 -12.62 -17.81 17.34
C ARG A 97 -12.23 -17.31 15.96
N ILE A 98 -10.93 -17.25 15.61
CA ILE A 98 -10.47 -16.86 14.27
C ILE A 98 -10.32 -18.11 13.40
N THR A 99 -11.21 -18.25 12.43
CA THR A 99 -11.25 -19.42 11.54
C THR A 99 -11.57 -19.01 10.11
N TYR A 100 -11.06 -19.77 9.15
CA TYR A 100 -11.31 -19.54 7.73
C TYR A 100 -11.54 -20.86 7.00
N THR A 101 -12.20 -20.79 5.85
CA THR A 101 -12.37 -21.95 4.98
C THR A 101 -12.51 -21.50 3.53
N VAL A 102 -12.08 -22.37 2.61
CA VAL A 102 -12.19 -22.16 1.17
C VAL A 102 -13.16 -23.19 0.61
N THR A 103 -14.29 -22.70 0.13
CA THR A 103 -15.45 -23.40 -0.45
C THR A 103 -15.34 -23.38 -1.97
N SER A 104 -16.12 -24.20 -2.71
CA SER A 104 -16.00 -24.32 -4.16
C SER A 104 -16.02 -22.95 -4.89
N ASP A 105 -16.94 -22.07 -4.50
CA ASP A 105 -17.15 -20.73 -5.09
C ASP A 105 -16.90 -19.57 -4.10
N SER A 106 -16.47 -19.83 -2.86
CA SER A 106 -16.34 -18.76 -1.85
C SER A 106 -15.27 -18.99 -0.80
N VAL A 107 -14.61 -17.92 -0.37
CA VAL A 107 -13.74 -17.85 0.81
C VAL A 107 -14.54 -17.28 1.97
N VAL A 108 -14.62 -18.01 3.08
CA VAL A 108 -15.35 -17.58 4.27
C VAL A 108 -14.39 -17.36 5.44
N PHE A 109 -14.50 -16.20 6.07
CA PHE A 109 -13.68 -15.80 7.20
C PHE A 109 -14.57 -15.42 8.40
N ARG A 110 -14.26 -15.99 9.57
CA ARG A 110 -14.99 -15.76 10.82
C ARG A 110 -14.05 -15.24 11.90
N GLN A 111 -14.47 -14.20 12.60
CA GLN A 111 -13.73 -13.60 13.71
C GLN A 111 -14.65 -13.03 14.80
N GLY A 112 -14.10 -12.86 16.00
CA GLY A 112 -14.74 -12.15 17.11
C GLY A 112 -15.21 -13.04 18.24
N VAL A 113 -15.07 -12.54 19.48
CA VAL A 113 -15.49 -13.23 20.71
C VAL A 113 -16.88 -12.77 21.13
N LEU A 114 -17.04 -11.47 21.40
CA LEU A 114 -18.31 -10.85 21.80
C LEU A 114 -19.19 -10.57 20.56
N GLN A 115 -18.65 -9.87 19.57
CA GLN A 115 -19.32 -9.58 18.31
C GLN A 115 -18.79 -10.52 17.21
N ARG A 116 -19.62 -11.47 16.79
CA ARG A 116 -19.27 -12.41 15.73
C ARG A 116 -19.39 -11.73 14.37
N LYS A 117 -18.29 -11.69 13.63
CA LYS A 117 -18.21 -11.12 12.28
C LYS A 117 -17.90 -12.26 11.31
N GLU A 118 -18.81 -12.50 10.39
CA GLU A 118 -18.64 -13.44 9.29
C GLU A 118 -18.56 -12.66 7.98
N ARG A 119 -17.55 -12.98 7.16
CA ARG A 119 -17.37 -12.38 5.84
C ARG A 119 -17.25 -13.48 4.82
N VAL A 120 -18.08 -13.40 3.79
CA VAL A 120 -18.11 -14.34 2.67
C VAL A 120 -17.66 -13.58 1.42
N LEU A 121 -16.63 -14.10 0.76
CA LEU A 121 -16.09 -13.55 -0.46
C LEU A 121 -16.21 -14.57 -1.59
N ARG A 122 -16.94 -14.24 -2.66
CA ARG A 122 -16.99 -15.14 -3.81
C ARG A 122 -15.67 -15.15 -4.54
N VAL A 123 -15.24 -16.35 -4.92
CA VAL A 123 -14.03 -16.58 -5.70
C VAL A 123 -14.17 -15.91 -7.08
N THR A 124 -15.36 -15.90 -7.66
CA THR A 124 -15.67 -15.19 -8.91
C THR A 124 -15.53 -13.67 -8.84
N ARG A 125 -15.64 -13.07 -7.64
CA ARG A 125 -15.47 -11.62 -7.44
C ARG A 125 -14.05 -11.25 -7.02
N LEU A 126 -13.18 -12.24 -6.84
CA LEU A 126 -11.79 -12.02 -6.43
C LEU A 126 -11.05 -11.18 -7.48
N GLN A 127 -10.35 -10.14 -7.03
CA GLN A 127 -9.59 -9.26 -7.92
C GLN A 127 -8.09 -9.25 -7.63
N THR A 128 -7.71 -9.20 -6.35
CA THR A 128 -6.30 -9.17 -5.93
C THR A 128 -6.09 -10.10 -4.74
N ILE A 129 -4.92 -10.74 -4.73
CA ILE A 129 -4.40 -11.48 -3.58
C ILE A 129 -3.02 -10.93 -3.24
N ASP A 130 -2.92 -10.28 -2.08
CA ASP A 130 -1.68 -9.69 -1.60
C ASP A 130 -1.17 -10.41 -0.36
N VAL A 131 0.15 -10.48 -0.23
CA VAL A 131 0.81 -11.05 0.95
C VAL A 131 1.40 -9.92 1.76
N VAL A 132 0.96 -9.81 3.01
CA VAL A 132 1.40 -8.77 3.94
C VAL A 132 2.07 -9.42 5.14
N ARG A 133 3.36 -9.14 5.34
CA ARG A 133 4.14 -9.66 6.48
C ARG A 133 4.43 -8.53 7.47
N PRO A 134 3.63 -8.39 8.56
CA PRO A 134 3.92 -7.41 9.60
C PRO A 134 5.24 -7.73 10.32
N LEU A 135 5.81 -6.77 11.06
CA LEU A 135 7.07 -6.92 11.80
C LEU A 135 7.20 -8.25 12.56
N LEU A 136 6.23 -8.52 13.44
CA LEU A 136 6.20 -9.76 14.22
C LEU A 136 6.06 -10.98 13.30
N GLY A 137 5.25 -10.88 12.25
CA GLY A 137 5.15 -11.94 11.24
C GLY A 137 6.50 -12.23 10.59
N ARG A 138 7.26 -11.20 10.21
CA ARG A 138 8.59 -11.36 9.60
C ARG A 138 9.59 -12.06 10.52
N ILE A 139 9.58 -11.73 11.81
CA ILE A 139 10.45 -12.37 12.82
C ILE A 139 10.08 -13.86 12.99
N PHE A 140 8.79 -14.19 12.99
CA PHE A 140 8.29 -15.56 13.18
C PHE A 140 8.04 -16.35 11.88
N GLY A 141 8.39 -15.80 10.70
CA GLY A 141 8.12 -16.44 9.41
C GLY A 141 6.63 -16.58 9.05
N LEU A 142 5.79 -15.68 9.55
CA LEU A 142 4.36 -15.62 9.34
C LEU A 142 3.97 -14.41 8.46
N GLY A 143 2.86 -14.53 7.74
CA GLY A 143 2.25 -13.42 7.01
C GLY A 143 0.74 -13.56 6.91
N ASN A 144 0.09 -12.48 6.50
CA ASN A 144 -1.34 -12.41 6.27
C ASN A 144 -1.62 -12.48 4.76
N LEU A 145 -2.72 -13.12 4.39
CA LEU A 145 -3.22 -13.11 3.02
C LEU A 145 -4.38 -12.11 2.93
N LYS A 146 -4.19 -11.03 2.18
CA LYS A 146 -5.20 -10.02 1.94
C LYS A 146 -5.87 -10.30 0.61
N VAL A 147 -7.17 -10.44 0.66
CA VAL A 147 -8.01 -10.87 -0.46
C VAL A 147 -9.03 -9.77 -0.72
N GLU A 148 -9.01 -9.17 -1.90
CA GLU A 148 -9.88 -8.06 -2.28
C GLU A 148 -10.83 -8.48 -3.39
N ALA A 149 -12.11 -8.08 -3.29
CA ALA A 149 -13.11 -8.36 -4.31
C ALA A 149 -13.72 -7.12 -4.96
N ALA A 150 -14.37 -7.36 -6.09
CA ALA A 150 -15.20 -6.38 -6.78
C ALA A 150 -16.41 -5.99 -5.93
N GLY A 151 -16.64 -4.69 -5.71
CA GLY A 151 -17.92 -4.20 -5.15
C GLY A 151 -17.87 -3.10 -4.08
N GLY A 152 -16.76 -2.36 -3.93
CA GLY A 152 -16.71 -1.20 -3.05
C GLY A 152 -16.31 -1.52 -1.59
N THR A 153 -16.42 -0.49 -0.75
CA THR A 153 -15.77 -0.38 0.55
C THR A 153 -16.32 -1.39 1.56
N GLY A 154 -15.58 -2.47 1.85
CA GLY A 154 -15.96 -3.48 2.84
C GLY A 154 -15.84 -4.94 2.37
N SER A 155 -15.55 -5.16 1.09
CA SER A 155 -15.39 -6.49 0.48
C SER A 155 -13.98 -7.09 0.65
N ASN A 156 -13.14 -6.52 1.52
CA ASN A 156 -11.78 -7.00 1.76
C ASN A 156 -11.76 -7.98 2.93
N ILE A 157 -11.09 -9.12 2.74
CA ILE A 157 -10.82 -10.11 3.77
C ILE A 157 -9.31 -10.16 4.03
N GLU A 158 -8.92 -9.96 5.28
CA GLU A 158 -7.56 -10.21 5.74
C GLU A 158 -7.58 -11.52 6.53
N ILE A 159 -7.01 -12.55 5.91
CA ILE A 159 -6.81 -13.84 6.57
C ILE A 159 -5.59 -13.67 7.47
N GLY A 160 -5.74 -14.03 8.76
CA GLY A 160 -4.74 -13.81 9.81
C GLY A 160 -3.39 -14.49 9.55
N LEU A 161 -2.50 -14.45 10.54
CA LEU A 161 -1.11 -14.88 10.36
C LEU A 161 -1.03 -16.38 10.09
N LEU A 162 -0.41 -16.73 8.97
CA LEU A 162 -0.19 -18.08 8.46
C LEU A 162 1.29 -18.28 8.18
N LYS A 163 1.78 -19.52 8.26
CA LYS A 163 3.17 -19.84 7.87
C LYS A 163 3.37 -19.67 6.37
N GLU A 164 4.60 -19.44 5.94
CA GLU A 164 4.92 -19.20 4.51
C GLU A 164 4.45 -20.34 3.57
N ALA A 165 4.61 -21.59 3.98
CA ALA A 165 4.12 -22.73 3.19
C ALA A 165 2.59 -22.73 3.07
N GLU A 166 1.88 -22.42 4.15
CA GLU A 166 0.42 -22.33 4.19
C GLU A 166 -0.10 -21.14 3.37
N LEU A 167 0.59 -19.99 3.42
CA LEU A 167 0.25 -18.82 2.61
C LEU A 167 0.36 -19.13 1.12
N ARG A 168 1.46 -19.77 0.70
CA ARG A 168 1.66 -20.16 -0.70
C ARG A 168 0.61 -21.18 -1.15
N ALA A 169 0.35 -22.20 -0.32
CA ALA A 169 -0.68 -23.19 -0.59
C ALA A 169 -2.07 -22.56 -0.69
N LEU A 170 -2.43 -21.67 0.24
CA LEU A 170 -3.73 -20.99 0.26
C LEU A 170 -3.90 -20.04 -0.93
N ARG A 171 -2.84 -19.30 -1.30
CA ARG A 171 -2.85 -18.45 -2.50
C ARG A 171 -3.07 -19.30 -3.74
N ALA A 172 -2.32 -20.40 -3.89
CA ALA A 172 -2.47 -21.31 -5.03
C ALA A 172 -3.88 -21.94 -5.07
N GLU A 173 -4.41 -22.35 -3.92
CA GLU A 173 -5.77 -22.91 -3.80
C GLU A 173 -6.84 -21.89 -4.23
N ILE A 174 -6.73 -20.64 -3.79
CA ILE A 174 -7.68 -19.58 -4.15
C ILE A 174 -7.57 -19.24 -5.65
N LEU A 175 -6.36 -19.13 -6.20
CA LEU A 175 -6.15 -18.86 -7.62
C LEU A 175 -6.64 -20.01 -8.52
N ALA A 176 -6.39 -21.26 -8.13
CA ALA A 176 -6.87 -22.43 -8.86
C ALA A 176 -8.40 -22.45 -8.91
N ARG A 177 -9.07 -22.17 -7.79
CA ARG A 177 -10.54 -22.07 -7.75
C ARG A 177 -11.05 -20.87 -8.56
N ALA A 178 -10.35 -19.74 -8.55
CA ALA A 178 -10.69 -18.57 -9.37
C ALA A 178 -10.55 -18.85 -10.87
N ALA A 179 -9.59 -19.68 -11.25
CA ALA A 179 -9.43 -20.18 -12.61
C ALA A 179 -10.45 -21.27 -13.01
N GLY A 180 -11.36 -21.66 -12.10
CA GLY A 180 -12.34 -22.72 -12.36
C GLY A 180 -11.75 -24.13 -12.31
N VAL A 181 -10.49 -24.29 -11.89
CA VAL A 181 -9.86 -25.59 -11.71
C VAL A 181 -10.41 -26.19 -10.42
N THR A 182 -11.35 -27.11 -10.55
CA THR A 182 -11.81 -27.91 -9.41
C THR A 182 -10.66 -28.83 -9.05
N ALA A 183 -9.94 -28.55 -7.96
CA ALA A 183 -8.95 -29.47 -7.43
C ALA A 183 -9.67 -30.80 -7.16
N ALA A 184 -9.46 -31.78 -8.04
CA ALA A 184 -10.07 -33.09 -7.92
C ALA A 184 -9.75 -33.63 -6.54
N ALA A 185 -10.81 -34.02 -5.82
CA ALA A 185 -10.71 -34.65 -4.53
C ALA A 185 -9.72 -35.82 -4.62
N ARG A 186 -8.80 -35.87 -3.65
CA ARG A 186 -7.90 -37.01 -3.41
C ARG A 186 -8.74 -38.31 -3.48
N PRO A 187 -8.51 -39.22 -4.44
CA PRO A 187 -9.29 -40.46 -4.50
C PRO A 187 -8.95 -41.30 -3.27
N ALA A 188 -9.98 -41.76 -2.56
CA ALA A 188 -9.83 -42.80 -1.55
C ALA A 188 -9.31 -44.09 -2.21
N PRO A 189 -8.53 -44.92 -1.50
CA PRO A 189 -7.95 -46.13 -2.08
C PRO A 189 -9.06 -47.19 -2.23
N SER A 190 -9.42 -47.52 -3.47
CA SER A 190 -10.35 -48.63 -3.75
C SER A 190 -10.05 -49.26 -5.11
N ALA A 191 -9.29 -50.35 -5.06
CA ALA A 191 -9.32 -51.51 -5.96
C ALA A 191 -8.72 -51.37 -7.39
N PRO A 192 -8.46 -52.49 -8.12
CA PRO A 192 -7.12 -52.89 -8.54
C PRO A 192 -6.86 -52.59 -10.03
N HIS A 193 -5.63 -52.21 -10.37
CA HIS A 193 -5.22 -51.94 -11.75
C HIS A 193 -5.01 -53.26 -12.54
N PRO A 194 -5.37 -53.34 -13.83
CA PRO A 194 -4.89 -54.37 -14.73
C PRO A 194 -3.40 -54.17 -15.04
N GLN A 195 -2.67 -55.28 -15.11
CA GLN A 195 -1.23 -55.34 -15.32
C GLN A 195 -0.84 -54.83 -16.72
N VAL A 196 0.15 -53.93 -16.76
CA VAL A 196 0.91 -53.58 -17.97
C VAL A 196 2.37 -54.01 -17.73
N PRO A 197 3.10 -54.56 -18.72
CA PRO A 197 4.39 -55.21 -18.48
C PRO A 197 5.48 -54.23 -18.06
N ALA A 198 6.28 -54.63 -17.07
CA ALA A 198 7.39 -53.87 -16.54
C ALA A 198 8.55 -53.80 -17.55
N VAL A 199 8.91 -52.58 -17.98
CA VAL A 199 10.22 -52.30 -18.56
C VAL A 199 11.23 -52.24 -17.41
N ALA A 200 12.24 -53.10 -17.47
CA ALA A 200 13.31 -53.16 -16.47
C ALA A 200 14.23 -51.93 -16.58
N ILE A 201 14.33 -51.16 -15.49
CA ILE A 201 15.37 -50.16 -15.28
C ILE A 201 16.50 -50.84 -14.49
N PRO A 202 17.79 -50.69 -14.85
CA PRO A 202 18.88 -51.30 -14.11
C PRO A 202 18.94 -50.73 -12.69
N SER A 203 18.94 -51.63 -11.72
CA SER A 203 19.05 -51.39 -10.29
C SER A 203 20.47 -50.93 -9.94
N GLY A 204 20.60 -49.69 -9.47
CA GLY A 204 21.86 -49.16 -8.99
C GLY A 204 21.75 -47.73 -8.47
N PHE A 205 20.88 -47.49 -7.49
CA PHE A 205 20.98 -46.36 -6.56
C PHE A 205 20.10 -46.65 -5.33
N GLU A 206 20.72 -47.16 -4.27
CA GLU A 206 20.14 -47.11 -2.92
C GLU A 206 20.21 -45.65 -2.43
N GLY A 207 19.06 -45.10 -2.04
CA GLY A 207 18.96 -43.77 -1.45
C GLY A 207 17.50 -43.44 -1.18
N GLY A 208 17.15 -43.34 0.10
CA GLY A 208 15.78 -43.28 0.59
C GLY A 208 14.87 -42.24 -0.06
N LEU A 209 13.62 -42.64 -0.29
CA LEU A 209 12.53 -41.75 -0.64
C LEU A 209 12.16 -40.86 0.55
N PRO A 210 11.83 -39.59 0.29
CA PRO A 210 10.55 -39.07 0.77
C PRO A 210 9.61 -38.92 -0.42
N MET A 211 8.57 -39.74 -0.42
CA MET A 211 7.37 -39.57 -1.24
C MET A 211 6.55 -38.40 -0.67
N GLU A 212 7.00 -37.17 -0.97
CA GLU A 212 6.24 -35.93 -0.77
C GLU A 212 6.34 -35.05 -2.03
N ALA A 213 6.11 -35.66 -3.19
CA ALA A 213 5.82 -34.94 -4.43
C ALA A 213 4.35 -34.46 -4.41
N GLU A 214 3.99 -33.66 -3.40
CA GLU A 214 2.74 -32.94 -3.35
C GLU A 214 2.90 -31.68 -4.22
N LEU A 215 2.29 -31.69 -5.41
CA LEU A 215 2.05 -30.57 -6.34
C LEU A 215 2.84 -29.28 -6.03
N ARG A 216 4.17 -29.30 -6.21
CA ARG A 216 4.95 -28.08 -6.35
C ARG A 216 4.77 -27.61 -7.78
N ALA A 217 3.74 -26.81 -8.04
CA ALA A 217 3.77 -25.94 -9.21
C ALA A 217 5.07 -25.13 -9.09
N PRO A 218 6.02 -25.25 -10.02
CA PRO A 218 7.24 -24.45 -9.99
C PRO A 218 6.80 -22.98 -10.04
N GLU A 219 7.08 -22.24 -8.97
CA GLU A 219 6.89 -20.80 -8.92
C GLU A 219 7.70 -20.23 -10.11
N ALA A 220 6.99 -19.74 -11.13
CA ALA A 220 7.61 -19.24 -12.34
C ALA A 220 8.67 -18.21 -11.95
N PRO A 221 9.91 -18.30 -12.48
CA PRO A 221 11.05 -17.51 -12.00
C PRO A 221 10.71 -16.03 -12.04
N GLU A 222 10.66 -15.39 -10.87
CA GLU A 222 10.40 -13.96 -10.74
C GLU A 222 11.54 -13.20 -11.42
N ARG A 223 11.23 -12.57 -12.54
CA ARG A 223 12.24 -11.78 -13.24
C ARG A 223 12.25 -10.38 -12.67
N GLU A 224 13.26 -10.09 -11.86
CA GLU A 224 13.46 -8.74 -11.30
C GLU A 224 13.66 -7.75 -12.44
N ILE A 225 12.77 -6.75 -12.52
CA ILE A 225 12.79 -5.75 -13.57
C ILE A 225 13.71 -4.59 -13.13
N TYR A 226 13.45 -4.07 -11.93
CA TYR A 226 14.29 -3.05 -11.32
C TYR A 226 14.16 -3.06 -9.79
N ALA A 227 15.26 -2.72 -9.15
CA ALA A 227 15.34 -2.39 -7.74
C ALA A 227 15.81 -0.95 -7.60
N VAL A 228 15.31 -0.24 -6.59
CA VAL A 228 15.79 1.11 -6.29
C VAL A 228 17.03 0.98 -5.40
N PRO A 229 18.20 1.53 -5.80
CA PRO A 229 19.39 1.46 -4.97
C PRO A 229 19.17 2.15 -3.62
N THR A 230 19.63 1.53 -2.54
CA THR A 230 19.46 2.03 -1.17
C THR A 230 20.00 3.46 -1.01
N GLY A 231 21.18 3.76 -1.57
CA GLY A 231 21.77 5.09 -1.52
C GLY A 231 20.93 6.15 -2.23
N MET A 232 20.37 5.81 -3.39
CA MET A 232 19.48 6.71 -4.14
C MET A 232 18.19 6.98 -3.37
N PHE A 233 17.60 5.96 -2.75
CA PHE A 233 16.42 6.12 -1.89
C PHE A 233 16.72 7.03 -0.68
N LEU A 234 17.83 6.79 0.03
CA LEU A 234 18.21 7.59 1.20
C LEU A 234 18.47 9.06 0.83
N LEU A 235 19.22 9.31 -0.24
CA LEU A 235 19.45 10.66 -0.75
C LEU A 235 18.17 11.34 -1.21
N SER A 236 17.21 10.59 -1.75
CA SER A 236 15.90 11.13 -2.15
C SER A 236 15.08 11.61 -0.96
N LEU A 237 15.15 10.88 0.16
CA LEU A 237 14.52 11.25 1.42
C LEU A 237 15.19 12.49 2.03
N LEU A 238 16.52 12.55 2.06
CA LEU A 238 17.26 13.74 2.51
C LEU A 238 16.92 14.98 1.66
N ARG A 239 16.65 14.78 0.36
CA ARG A 239 16.17 15.82 -0.56
C ARG A 239 14.64 15.95 -0.59
N SER A 240 13.92 15.45 0.42
CA SER A 240 12.48 15.68 0.54
C SER A 240 12.21 16.94 1.38
N GLY A 241 11.22 17.74 0.98
CA GLY A 241 10.87 18.95 1.73
C GLY A 241 10.48 18.65 3.17
N SER A 242 9.78 17.54 3.42
CA SER A 242 9.40 17.10 4.76
C SER A 242 10.59 16.78 5.66
N VAL A 243 11.65 16.15 5.13
CA VAL A 243 12.85 15.84 5.92
C VAL A 243 13.65 17.10 6.21
N LEU A 244 13.83 18.00 5.23
CA LEU A 244 14.53 19.26 5.47
C LEU A 244 13.81 20.16 6.49
N THR A 245 12.48 20.28 6.38
CA THR A 245 11.68 20.98 7.39
C THR A 245 11.81 20.31 8.76
N GLY A 246 11.76 18.97 8.82
CA GLY A 246 11.99 18.22 10.06
C GLY A 246 13.37 18.50 10.68
N ILE A 247 14.43 18.51 9.88
CA ILE A 247 15.79 18.86 10.33
C ILE A 247 15.83 20.29 10.86
N LEU A 248 15.23 21.27 10.16
CA LEU A 248 15.18 22.66 10.62
C LEU A 248 14.43 22.79 11.96
N VAL A 249 13.31 22.07 12.13
CA VAL A 249 12.55 22.02 13.39
C VAL A 249 13.41 21.43 14.51
N VAL A 250 14.15 20.34 14.24
CA VAL A 250 15.06 19.73 15.22
C VAL A 250 16.17 20.70 15.61
N LEU A 251 16.81 21.37 14.65
CA LEU A 251 17.86 22.36 14.92
C LEU A 251 17.32 23.54 15.71
N ALA A 252 16.11 24.03 15.40
CA ALA A 252 15.46 25.09 16.15
C ALA A 252 15.11 24.66 17.59
N ALA A 253 14.64 23.43 17.78
CA ALA A 253 14.38 22.87 19.11
C ALA A 253 15.68 22.73 19.91
N LEU A 254 16.76 22.21 19.31
CA LEU A 254 18.07 22.10 19.95
C LEU A 254 18.65 23.47 20.31
N GLY A 255 18.56 24.44 19.39
CA GLY A 255 18.99 25.82 19.66
C GLY A 255 18.19 26.47 20.79
N GLY A 256 16.87 26.28 20.82
CA GLY A 256 16.02 26.73 21.92
C GLY A 256 16.38 26.09 23.26
N GLY A 257 16.71 24.79 23.25
CA GLY A 257 17.18 24.07 24.43
C GLY A 257 18.56 24.53 24.93
N ILE A 258 19.52 24.77 24.03
CA ILE A 258 20.83 25.33 24.40
C ILE A 258 20.68 26.74 25.00
N TRP A 259 19.83 27.57 24.39
CA TRP A 259 19.58 28.93 24.87
C TRP A 259 18.83 28.97 26.21
N MET A 260 17.95 27.99 26.46
CA MET A 260 17.34 27.74 27.77
C MET A 260 18.40 27.44 28.84
N LEU A 261 19.45 26.69 28.49
CA LEU A 261 20.53 26.33 29.42
C LEU A 261 21.54 27.46 29.67
N SER A 262 21.68 28.42 28.74
CA SER A 262 22.72 29.46 28.85
C SER A 262 22.32 30.67 29.69
N GLU A 263 21.16 31.29 29.45
CA GLU A 263 20.73 32.53 30.15
C GLU A 263 19.26 32.92 29.88
N GLY A 264 18.59 32.30 28.90
CA GLY A 264 17.26 32.69 28.42
C GLY A 264 16.12 31.75 28.84
N VAL A 265 15.79 31.73 30.14
CA VAL A 265 14.81 30.76 30.68
C VAL A 265 13.41 30.93 30.06
N ALA A 266 12.95 32.16 29.82
CA ALA A 266 11.58 32.39 29.34
C ALA A 266 11.39 31.97 27.87
N ILE A 267 12.15 32.57 26.93
CA ILE A 267 11.95 32.30 25.49
C ILE A 267 12.51 30.90 25.11
N GLY A 268 13.54 30.38 25.79
CA GLY A 268 14.15 29.07 25.52
C GLY A 268 13.21 27.94 25.91
N THR A 269 12.57 28.06 27.08
CA THR A 269 11.55 27.10 27.53
C THR A 269 10.34 27.10 26.59
N ILE A 270 9.88 28.27 26.14
CA ILE A 270 8.76 28.38 25.19
C ILE A 270 9.12 27.74 23.84
N LEU A 271 10.28 28.05 23.27
CA LEU A 271 10.73 27.49 22.00
C LEU A 271 10.95 25.97 22.09
N PHE A 272 11.63 25.49 23.13
CA PHE A 272 11.89 24.06 23.31
C PHE A 272 10.58 23.28 23.53
N SER A 273 9.72 23.74 24.44
CA SER A 273 8.47 23.04 24.79
C SER A 273 7.45 23.05 23.64
N SER A 274 7.43 24.10 22.80
CA SER A 274 6.57 24.16 21.62
C SER A 274 7.09 23.34 20.43
N LEU A 275 8.41 23.23 20.27
CA LEU A 275 9.01 22.52 19.13
C LEU A 275 9.26 21.03 19.41
N ALA A 276 9.46 20.60 20.66
CA ALA A 276 9.74 19.19 20.98
C ALA A 276 8.64 18.21 20.50
N PRO A 277 7.34 18.48 20.68
CA PRO A 277 6.29 17.62 20.10
C PRO A 277 6.31 17.64 18.56
N THR A 278 6.64 18.80 17.98
CA THR A 278 6.75 18.96 16.52
C THR A 278 7.88 18.09 15.96
N VAL A 279 9.01 17.99 16.65
CA VAL A 279 10.10 17.05 16.31
C VAL A 279 9.59 15.61 16.26
N VAL A 280 8.84 15.16 17.27
CA VAL A 280 8.29 13.79 17.31
C VAL A 280 7.34 13.54 16.14
N VAL A 281 6.48 14.50 15.81
CA VAL A 281 5.57 14.41 14.66
C VAL A 281 6.34 14.30 13.34
N PHE A 282 7.33 15.17 13.10
CA PHE A 282 8.14 15.13 11.88
C PHE A 282 8.98 13.86 11.78
N ALA A 283 9.61 13.43 12.88
CA ALA A 283 10.36 12.18 12.94
C ALA A 283 9.45 10.99 12.59
N SER A 284 8.23 10.97 13.13
CA SER A 284 7.22 9.96 12.81
C SER A 284 6.85 9.97 11.31
N LEU A 285 6.58 11.14 10.72
CA LEU A 285 6.25 11.27 9.30
C LEU A 285 7.37 10.74 8.39
N VAL A 286 8.62 11.08 8.70
CA VAL A 286 9.79 10.60 7.96
C VAL A 286 9.97 9.10 8.13
N TRP A 287 9.82 8.60 9.36
CA TRP A 287 9.91 7.16 9.66
C TRP A 287 8.87 6.35 8.89
N TYR A 288 7.60 6.78 8.87
CA TYR A 288 6.55 6.06 8.15
C TYR A 288 6.82 5.99 6.64
N ARG A 289 7.34 7.06 6.04
CA ARG A 289 7.71 7.06 4.61
C ARG A 289 8.91 6.17 4.32
N PHE A 290 9.95 6.26 5.15
CA PHE A 290 11.13 5.41 5.03
C PHE A 290 10.77 3.93 5.21
N ALA A 291 10.14 3.58 6.31
CA ALA A 291 9.82 2.19 6.65
C ALA A 291 8.82 1.55 5.66
N GLY A 292 7.94 2.32 5.02
CA GLY A 292 6.95 1.80 4.06
C GLY A 292 7.46 1.61 2.63
N GLU A 293 8.50 2.33 2.21
CA GLU A 293 9.01 2.30 0.82
C GLU A 293 10.42 1.71 0.70
N PHE A 294 11.12 1.48 1.81
CA PHE A 294 12.46 0.91 1.80
C PHE A 294 12.50 -0.49 1.17
N GLY A 295 13.60 -0.82 0.49
CA GLY A 295 13.80 -2.13 -0.12
C GLY A 295 12.88 -2.39 -1.32
N PHE A 296 12.47 -1.33 -2.02
CA PHE A 296 11.57 -1.42 -3.16
C PHE A 296 12.15 -2.26 -4.31
N ARG A 297 11.41 -3.28 -4.74
CA ARG A 297 11.71 -4.12 -5.89
C ARG A 297 10.46 -4.33 -6.73
N ALA A 298 10.61 -4.25 -8.05
CA ALA A 298 9.57 -4.58 -9.01
C ALA A 298 10.01 -5.81 -9.82
N ALA A 299 9.17 -6.83 -9.86
CA ALA A 299 9.37 -8.07 -10.59
C ALA A 299 8.19 -8.35 -11.53
N LEU A 300 8.47 -9.03 -12.64
CA LEU A 300 7.46 -9.54 -13.55
C LEU A 300 6.90 -10.86 -13.02
N SER A 301 5.57 -10.96 -13.01
CA SER A 301 4.82 -12.14 -12.61
C SER A 301 3.79 -12.46 -13.68
N PRO A 302 3.35 -13.74 -13.85
CA PRO A 302 2.31 -14.10 -14.82
C PRO A 302 1.02 -13.28 -14.67
N ASP A 303 0.69 -12.88 -13.44
CA ASP A 303 -0.54 -12.14 -13.11
C ASP A 303 -0.38 -10.61 -13.18
N GLY A 304 0.83 -10.08 -13.40
CA GLY A 304 1.11 -8.64 -13.49
C GLY A 304 2.45 -8.20 -12.90
N ILE A 305 2.54 -6.91 -12.53
CA ILE A 305 3.75 -6.33 -11.93
C ILE A 305 3.71 -6.62 -10.42
N ARG A 306 4.63 -7.45 -9.93
CA ARG A 306 4.76 -7.74 -8.49
C ARG A 306 5.70 -6.71 -7.86
N ILE A 307 5.22 -6.02 -6.85
CA ILE A 307 5.93 -4.98 -6.13
C ILE A 307 6.19 -5.47 -4.71
N GLN A 308 7.44 -5.46 -4.30
CA GLN A 308 7.86 -5.77 -2.93
C GLN A 308 8.41 -4.52 -2.28
N ARG A 309 7.92 -4.16 -1.09
CA ARG A 309 8.40 -2.99 -0.34
C ARG A 309 8.21 -3.13 1.17
N GLY A 310 9.00 -2.38 1.91
CA GLY A 310 8.84 -2.11 3.33
C GLY A 310 9.90 -2.79 4.22
N LEU A 311 10.36 -2.04 5.21
CA LEU A 311 11.35 -2.48 6.21
C LEU A 311 10.66 -3.20 7.35
N THR A 312 9.69 -2.53 7.98
CA THR A 312 8.98 -3.03 9.14
C THR A 312 7.94 -4.06 8.73
N GLN A 313 7.16 -3.75 7.70
CA GLN A 313 6.19 -4.65 7.11
C GLN A 313 6.57 -4.90 5.66
N SER A 314 6.82 -6.16 5.30
CA SER A 314 7.07 -6.52 3.90
C SER A 314 5.73 -6.75 3.21
N VAL A 315 5.42 -5.95 2.20
CA VAL A 315 4.20 -6.06 1.39
C VAL A 315 4.60 -6.53 0.00
N ALA A 316 4.00 -7.64 -0.45
CA ALA A 316 4.09 -8.12 -1.81
C ALA A 316 2.72 -7.93 -2.49
N LEU A 317 2.66 -6.94 -3.37
CA LEU A 317 1.46 -6.51 -4.09
C LEU A 317 1.57 -6.92 -5.55
N THR A 318 0.53 -7.52 -6.13
CA THR A 318 0.50 -7.76 -7.59
C THR A 318 -0.44 -6.74 -8.23
N VAL A 319 0.11 -5.89 -9.11
CA VAL A 319 -0.66 -4.89 -9.87
C VAL A 319 -0.89 -5.42 -11.29
N PRO A 320 -2.12 -5.80 -11.65
CA PRO A 320 -2.42 -6.18 -13.01
C PRO A 320 -2.39 -4.93 -13.92
N PRO A 321 -1.70 -4.98 -15.05
CA PRO A 321 -1.57 -3.85 -15.97
C PRO A 321 -2.92 -3.32 -16.46
N ARG A 322 -3.90 -4.21 -16.74
CA ARG A 322 -5.24 -3.83 -17.19
C ARG A 322 -6.05 -3.07 -16.15
N ARG A 323 -5.66 -3.14 -14.87
CA ARG A 323 -6.35 -2.45 -13.77
C ARG A 323 -5.73 -1.08 -13.48
N ILE A 324 -4.61 -0.74 -14.11
CA ILE A 324 -4.02 0.59 -14.04
C ILE A 324 -4.94 1.58 -14.77
N GLN A 325 -5.50 2.52 -14.03
CA GLN A 325 -6.43 3.53 -14.56
C GLN A 325 -5.72 4.83 -14.94
N MET A 326 -4.60 5.11 -14.29
CA MET A 326 -3.85 6.34 -14.46
C MET A 326 -2.42 6.13 -13.96
N VAL A 327 -1.46 6.75 -14.63
CA VAL A 327 -0.06 6.85 -14.19
C VAL A 327 0.26 8.31 -13.89
N VAL A 328 0.87 8.61 -12.75
CA VAL A 328 1.23 9.97 -12.35
C VAL A 328 2.71 10.03 -12.00
N PHE A 329 3.42 10.86 -12.72
CA PHE A 329 4.78 11.26 -12.42
C PHE A 329 4.78 12.42 -11.43
N ARG A 330 5.68 12.38 -10.45
CA ARG A 330 5.89 13.44 -9.45
C ARG A 330 7.38 13.74 -9.35
N GLN A 331 7.75 15.01 -9.53
CA GLN A 331 9.11 15.51 -9.30
C GLN A 331 9.08 16.68 -8.31
N PRO A 332 9.39 16.44 -7.04
CA PRO A 332 9.60 17.49 -6.03
C PRO A 332 10.68 18.49 -6.45
N LEU A 333 10.62 19.71 -5.91
CA LEU A 333 11.54 20.81 -6.27
C LEU A 333 13.02 20.42 -6.12
N LEU A 334 13.37 19.81 -4.99
CA LEU A 334 14.75 19.41 -4.65
C LEU A 334 15.26 18.20 -5.44
N TRP A 335 14.37 17.49 -6.12
CA TRP A 335 14.70 16.33 -6.96
C TRP A 335 15.06 16.74 -8.39
N ARG A 336 14.75 17.97 -8.80
CA ARG A 336 14.98 18.47 -10.17
C ARG A 336 16.45 18.45 -10.57
N GLY A 337 17.36 18.78 -9.66
CA GLY A 337 18.79 18.84 -9.96
C GLY A 337 19.38 17.48 -10.33
N LYS A 338 18.86 16.39 -9.76
CA LYS A 338 19.27 15.01 -10.10
C LYS A 338 18.31 14.32 -11.08
N ASP A 339 17.34 15.06 -11.59
CA ASP A 339 16.24 14.57 -12.43
C ASP A 339 15.59 13.28 -11.89
N TRP A 340 15.28 13.31 -10.59
CA TRP A 340 14.60 12.19 -9.93
C TRP A 340 13.09 12.32 -10.02
N TRP A 341 12.46 11.18 -10.25
CA TRP A 341 11.02 11.05 -10.46
C TRP A 341 10.45 9.94 -9.61
N ARG A 342 9.23 10.19 -9.12
CA ARG A 342 8.37 9.19 -8.49
C ARG A 342 7.22 8.88 -9.43
N VAL A 343 6.90 7.60 -9.62
CA VAL A 343 5.77 7.14 -10.44
C VAL A 343 4.79 6.40 -9.56
N VAL A 344 3.56 6.89 -9.54
CA VAL A 344 2.43 6.26 -8.83
C VAL A 344 1.34 5.93 -9.83
N VAL A 345 0.66 4.82 -9.61
CA VAL A 345 -0.49 4.41 -10.42
C VAL A 345 -1.73 4.31 -9.57
N ARG A 346 -2.88 4.58 -10.19
CA ARG A 346 -4.16 4.32 -9.54
C ARG A 346 -4.73 2.99 -10.04
N VAL A 347 -5.05 2.12 -9.09
CA VAL A 347 -5.61 0.80 -9.33
C VAL A 347 -6.87 0.67 -8.46
N PRO A 348 -8.03 0.28 -9.02
CA PRO A 348 -9.23 0.03 -8.24
C PRO A 348 -8.98 -1.06 -7.19
N GLY A 349 -9.79 -1.10 -6.14
CA GLY A 349 -9.69 -2.12 -5.08
C GLY A 349 -8.64 -1.83 -4.01
N HIS A 350 -7.52 -1.20 -4.39
CA HIS A 350 -6.40 -0.90 -3.47
C HIS A 350 -6.65 0.34 -2.58
N GLU A 351 -7.90 0.81 -2.50
CA GLU A 351 -8.30 2.09 -1.92
C GLU A 351 -8.23 2.16 -0.38
N ARG A 352 -8.10 1.01 0.29
CA ARG A 352 -8.13 0.94 1.77
C ARG A 352 -7.13 -0.06 2.36
N ALA A 353 -6.15 -0.50 1.57
CA ALA A 353 -5.29 -1.60 1.98
C ALA A 353 -4.31 -1.24 3.13
N GLU A 354 -4.13 0.05 3.40
CA GLU A 354 -3.21 0.59 4.39
C GLU A 354 -3.97 1.13 5.62
N SER A 355 -4.54 0.24 6.45
CA SER A 355 -5.19 0.63 7.72
C SER A 355 -4.20 1.16 8.79
N ASN A 356 -2.89 1.05 8.57
CA ASN A 356 -1.87 1.45 9.55
C ASN A 356 -0.95 2.60 9.10
N SER A 357 -1.01 3.04 7.84
CA SER A 357 -0.34 4.27 7.39
C SER A 357 -1.38 5.36 7.20
N LYS A 358 -1.46 6.28 8.16
CA LYS A 358 -2.31 7.49 8.16
C LYS A 358 -1.97 8.50 7.04
N GLY A 359 -1.64 8.07 5.82
CA GLY A 359 -1.03 8.98 4.85
C GLY A 359 -1.01 8.55 3.38
N ASP A 360 -2.12 8.10 2.80
CA ASP A 360 -2.60 8.56 1.47
C ASP A 360 -4.04 8.03 1.19
N PRO A 361 -5.11 8.84 1.26
CA PRO A 361 -6.50 8.38 1.07
C PRO A 361 -6.88 8.09 -0.41
N SER A 362 -5.91 8.02 -1.33
CA SER A 362 -6.16 8.17 -2.77
C SER A 362 -6.12 6.89 -3.63
N GLY A 363 -5.93 5.71 -3.01
CA GLY A 363 -5.86 4.42 -3.73
C GLY A 363 -4.67 4.32 -4.71
N GLU A 364 -3.61 5.06 -4.43
CA GLU A 364 -2.40 5.09 -5.24
C GLU A 364 -1.43 3.99 -4.83
N VAL A 365 -0.99 3.21 -5.81
CA VAL A 365 0.08 2.23 -5.67
C VAL A 365 1.37 2.86 -6.22
N THR A 366 2.45 2.82 -5.46
CA THR A 366 3.75 3.32 -5.93
C THR A 366 4.40 2.27 -6.84
N LEU A 367 4.57 2.60 -8.13
CA LEU A 367 5.37 1.78 -9.06
C LEU A 367 6.85 2.11 -8.96
N LEU A 368 7.21 3.35 -8.69
CA LEU A 368 8.60 3.78 -8.56
C LEU A 368 8.69 4.84 -7.47
N PRO A 369 9.27 4.54 -6.28
CA PRO A 369 9.35 5.51 -5.20
C PRO A 369 10.32 6.65 -5.54
N VAL A 370 11.46 6.30 -6.15
CA VAL A 370 12.40 7.24 -6.74
C VAL A 370 13.21 6.54 -7.84
N GLY A 371 13.40 7.21 -8.97
CA GLY A 371 14.20 6.74 -10.09
C GLY A 371 14.70 7.89 -10.95
N SER A 372 15.66 7.59 -11.85
CA SER A 372 15.98 8.52 -12.94
C SER A 372 14.79 8.68 -13.88
N ARG A 373 14.84 9.69 -14.74
CA ARG A 373 13.83 9.87 -15.78
C ARG A 373 13.65 8.65 -16.67
N THR A 374 14.74 8.01 -17.09
CA THR A 374 14.70 6.78 -17.91
C THR A 374 13.95 5.65 -17.20
N LEU A 375 14.21 5.46 -15.90
CA LEU A 375 13.51 4.44 -15.11
C LEU A 375 12.02 4.76 -14.95
N ALA A 376 11.68 6.04 -14.83
CA ALA A 376 10.29 6.49 -14.74
C ALA A 376 9.54 6.32 -16.08
N GLU A 377 10.19 6.61 -17.21
CA GLU A 377 9.64 6.35 -18.55
C GLU A 377 9.45 4.84 -18.79
N TYR A 378 10.40 4.03 -18.33
CA TYR A 378 10.28 2.58 -18.37
C TYR A 378 9.12 2.05 -17.49
N ALA A 379 8.93 2.60 -16.29
CA ALA A 379 7.79 2.28 -15.44
C ALA A 379 6.44 2.66 -16.09
N LEU A 380 6.41 3.76 -16.87
CA LEU A 380 5.24 4.11 -17.68
C LEU A 380 4.99 3.11 -18.80
N TRP A 381 6.03 2.66 -19.50
CA TRP A 381 5.89 1.66 -20.55
C TRP A 381 5.31 0.32 -20.04
N LEU A 382 5.67 -0.09 -18.82
CA LEU A 382 5.06 -1.27 -18.18
C LEU A 382 3.55 -1.10 -17.90
N ALA A 383 3.12 0.14 -17.67
CA ALA A 383 1.75 0.47 -17.26
C ALA A 383 0.84 0.88 -18.42
N VAL A 384 1.37 1.59 -19.41
CA VAL A 384 0.67 2.16 -20.57
C VAL A 384 1.48 1.81 -21.82
N PRO A 385 1.00 0.86 -22.65
CA PRO A 385 1.81 0.29 -23.72
C PRO A 385 1.95 1.22 -24.93
N ASP A 386 0.89 1.99 -25.23
CA ASP A 386 0.84 2.86 -26.39
C ASP A 386 0.33 4.25 -25.99
N LEU A 387 1.13 5.26 -26.33
CA LEU A 387 0.79 6.67 -26.15
C LEU A 387 0.04 7.26 -27.35
N GLY A 388 -0.25 6.47 -28.39
CA GLY A 388 -1.05 6.89 -29.55
C GLY A 388 -0.26 7.82 -30.48
N VAL A 389 1.06 7.77 -30.40
CA VAL A 389 1.96 8.57 -31.24
C VAL A 389 3.05 7.67 -31.78
N GLU A 390 3.60 8.06 -32.93
CA GLU A 390 4.73 7.35 -33.54
C GLU A 390 5.90 7.23 -32.54
N PRO A 391 6.63 6.10 -32.52
CA PRO A 391 7.72 5.87 -31.58
C PRO A 391 8.76 7.00 -31.54
N ALA A 392 9.03 7.63 -32.69
CA ALA A 392 9.96 8.76 -32.79
C ALA A 392 9.50 10.03 -32.04
N ARG A 393 8.18 10.22 -31.85
CA ARG A 393 7.59 11.38 -31.15
C ARG A 393 7.44 11.13 -29.64
N ILE A 394 7.55 9.89 -29.17
CA ILE A 394 7.39 9.56 -27.75
C ILE A 394 8.36 10.36 -26.85
N PRO A 395 9.69 10.42 -27.12
CA PRO A 395 10.62 11.12 -26.24
C PRO A 395 10.35 12.63 -26.15
N SER A 396 9.92 13.25 -27.26
CA SER A 396 9.61 14.68 -27.29
C SER A 396 8.28 14.99 -26.59
N LEU A 397 7.25 14.16 -26.76
CA LEU A 397 5.98 14.28 -26.06
C LEU A 397 6.17 14.12 -24.54
N LEU A 398 6.88 13.08 -24.11
CA LEU A 398 7.17 12.83 -22.69
C LEU A 398 8.09 13.92 -22.11
N GLY A 399 9.10 14.36 -22.86
CA GLY A 399 9.95 15.48 -22.45
C GLY A 399 9.17 16.77 -22.25
N ALA A 400 8.26 17.09 -23.17
CA ALA A 400 7.36 18.22 -23.03
C ALA A 400 6.39 18.05 -21.84
N GLY A 401 5.85 16.85 -21.62
CA GLY A 401 5.00 16.58 -20.45
C GLY A 401 5.75 16.73 -19.11
N LEU A 402 6.96 16.19 -19.04
CA LEU A 402 7.78 16.12 -17.82
C LEU A 402 8.51 17.42 -17.51
N LEU A 403 8.94 18.21 -18.51
CA LEU A 403 9.76 19.40 -18.28
C LEU A 403 9.19 20.66 -18.93
N GLY A 404 8.46 20.53 -20.03
CA GLY A 404 7.98 21.64 -20.85
C GLY A 404 6.99 22.58 -20.16
N LYS A 405 6.70 23.67 -20.89
CA LYS A 405 5.81 24.77 -20.53
C LYS A 405 4.95 25.17 -21.74
N HIS A 406 3.92 25.98 -21.51
CA HIS A 406 3.08 26.58 -22.55
C HIS A 406 2.58 25.59 -23.60
N THR A 407 3.01 25.73 -24.85
CA THR A 407 2.58 24.93 -26.00
C THR A 407 3.54 23.79 -26.35
N ASP A 408 4.63 23.60 -25.60
CA ASP A 408 5.64 22.58 -25.86
C ASP A 408 4.98 21.20 -26.03
N GLY A 409 5.35 20.48 -27.08
CA GLY A 409 4.85 19.12 -27.35
C GLY A 409 3.37 19.03 -27.73
N GLY A 410 2.76 20.13 -28.18
CA GLY A 410 1.35 20.16 -28.60
C GLY A 410 0.37 20.28 -27.43
N PHE A 411 0.84 20.66 -26.24
CA PHE A 411 -0.03 20.89 -25.10
C PHE A 411 -0.84 22.17 -25.29
N VAL A 412 -2.15 22.10 -25.03
CA VAL A 412 -3.03 23.26 -24.93
C VAL A 412 -2.78 23.93 -23.57
N PRO A 413 -2.23 25.16 -23.53
CA PRO A 413 -1.94 25.84 -22.28
C PRO A 413 -3.18 26.47 -21.65
N SER A 414 -3.10 26.82 -20.37
CA SER A 414 -4.08 27.69 -19.73
C SER A 414 -3.98 29.13 -20.26
N PRO A 415 -5.10 29.80 -20.59
CA PRO A 415 -5.12 31.15 -21.16
C PRO A 415 -4.64 32.21 -20.14
N PRO A 416 -4.33 33.44 -20.57
CA PRO A 416 -3.89 34.52 -19.67
C PRO A 416 -4.87 34.84 -18.55
N SER A 417 -6.18 34.69 -18.78
CA SER A 417 -7.23 34.89 -17.76
C SER A 417 -7.10 33.95 -16.56
N ALA A 418 -6.43 32.80 -16.72
CA ALA A 418 -6.14 31.88 -15.62
C ALA A 418 -5.07 32.39 -14.63
N ARG A 419 -4.42 33.54 -14.88
CA ARG A 419 -3.36 34.09 -14.00
C ARG A 419 -3.86 34.36 -12.59
N PHE A 420 -5.11 34.78 -12.42
CA PHE A 420 -5.70 35.02 -11.10
C PHE A 420 -5.82 33.72 -10.29
N PHE A 421 -6.13 32.61 -10.95
CA PHE A 421 -6.31 31.31 -10.29
C PHE A 421 -5.00 30.52 -10.13
N ASP A 422 -4.05 30.67 -11.06
CA ASP A 422 -2.78 29.94 -11.07
C ASP A 422 -1.57 30.82 -11.41
N PRO A 423 -1.20 31.76 -10.54
CA PRO A 423 -0.12 32.72 -10.85
C PRO A 423 1.20 32.01 -11.17
N LEU A 424 1.54 30.94 -10.43
CA LEU A 424 2.82 30.22 -10.55
C LEU A 424 2.74 28.97 -11.44
N VAL A 425 1.54 28.42 -11.67
CA VAL A 425 1.38 27.11 -12.33
C VAL A 425 0.91 27.27 -13.78
N ARG A 426 0.30 28.40 -14.16
CA ARG A 426 -0.26 28.65 -15.50
C ARG A 426 0.72 28.33 -16.63
N ALA A 427 1.98 28.76 -16.51
CA ALA A 427 3.00 28.52 -17.52
C ALA A 427 3.28 27.03 -17.77
N ARG A 428 2.99 26.16 -16.80
CA ARG A 428 3.19 24.72 -16.91
C ARG A 428 1.90 23.98 -17.19
N ARG A 429 0.74 24.48 -16.76
CA ARG A 429 -0.53 23.81 -16.97
C ARG A 429 -0.79 23.59 -18.46
N GLY A 430 -1.11 22.35 -18.80
CA GLY A 430 -1.56 22.03 -20.14
C GLY A 430 -2.13 20.63 -20.26
N LEU A 431 -2.91 20.45 -21.32
CA LEU A 431 -3.52 19.19 -21.73
C LEU A 431 -3.09 18.88 -23.15
N VAL A 432 -2.67 17.64 -23.42
CA VAL A 432 -2.57 17.10 -24.77
C VAL A 432 -3.36 15.80 -24.85
N LEU A 433 -4.06 15.62 -25.96
CA LEU A 433 -4.82 14.42 -26.26
C LEU A 433 -4.14 13.69 -27.41
N THR A 434 -3.91 12.40 -27.22
CA THR A 434 -3.53 11.48 -28.28
C THR A 434 -4.68 10.49 -28.49
N PRO A 435 -4.68 9.71 -29.59
CA PRO A 435 -5.67 8.68 -29.84
C PRO A 435 -5.89 7.68 -28.69
N THR A 436 -4.86 7.41 -27.88
CA THR A 436 -4.95 6.40 -26.81
C THR A 436 -4.89 6.97 -25.39
N VAL A 437 -4.27 8.14 -25.18
CA VAL A 437 -4.05 8.71 -23.84
C VAL A 437 -4.31 10.21 -23.79
N ALA A 438 -4.70 10.71 -22.62
CA ALA A 438 -4.66 12.12 -22.28
C ALA A 438 -3.47 12.38 -21.33
N LEU A 439 -2.61 13.33 -21.67
CA LEU A 439 -1.54 13.78 -20.78
C LEU A 439 -1.89 15.16 -20.20
N VAL A 440 -1.88 15.24 -18.87
CA VAL A 440 -2.18 16.46 -18.12
C VAL A 440 -0.96 16.83 -17.27
N ARG A 441 -0.34 17.98 -17.56
CA ARG A 441 0.82 18.47 -16.79
C ARG A 441 0.44 19.66 -15.92
N TYR A 442 0.94 19.71 -14.69
CA TYR A 442 0.66 20.77 -13.72
C TYR A 442 1.65 20.74 -12.54
N GLY A 443 1.47 21.66 -11.58
CA GLY A 443 2.21 21.73 -10.33
C GLY A 443 3.52 22.53 -10.38
N TRP A 444 3.70 23.45 -9.42
CA TRP A 444 4.88 24.31 -9.32
C TRP A 444 5.91 23.83 -8.30
N PHE A 445 5.53 23.48 -7.07
CA PHE A 445 6.47 22.89 -6.10
C PHE A 445 6.82 21.44 -6.42
N VAL A 446 5.81 20.67 -6.81
CA VAL A 446 5.94 19.31 -7.30
C VAL A 446 5.45 19.30 -8.73
N ARG A 447 6.34 19.07 -9.69
CA ARG A 447 5.95 18.88 -11.09
C ARG A 447 5.18 17.58 -11.18
N LYS A 448 4.00 17.62 -11.80
CA LYS A 448 3.13 16.47 -11.99
C LYS A 448 2.82 16.31 -13.47
N LEU A 449 2.84 15.07 -13.94
CA LEU A 449 2.34 14.66 -15.26
C LEU A 449 1.44 13.44 -15.03
N ALA A 450 0.16 13.59 -15.31
CA ALA A 450 -0.79 12.48 -15.30
C ALA A 450 -0.99 11.96 -16.72
N VAL A 451 -0.85 10.66 -16.91
CA VAL A 451 -1.14 9.93 -18.14
C VAL A 451 -2.40 9.11 -17.89
N VAL A 452 -3.47 9.44 -18.61
CA VAL A 452 -4.79 8.84 -18.46
C VAL A 452 -5.12 8.08 -19.75
N PRO A 453 -5.10 6.73 -19.74
CA PRO A 453 -5.53 5.94 -20.89
C PRO A 453 -7.00 6.17 -21.20
N LEU A 454 -7.31 6.58 -22.42
CA LEU A 454 -8.67 6.93 -22.84
C LEU A 454 -9.59 5.70 -22.94
N ASN A 455 -9.03 4.52 -23.16
CA ASN A 455 -9.77 3.25 -23.08
C ASN A 455 -10.25 2.90 -21.66
N ARG A 456 -9.72 3.55 -20.63
CA ARG A 456 -10.13 3.39 -19.22
C ARG A 456 -11.10 4.47 -18.73
N VAL A 457 -11.36 5.49 -19.55
CA VAL A 457 -12.28 6.57 -19.19
C VAL A 457 -13.72 6.11 -19.34
N GLN A 458 -14.46 6.15 -18.23
CA GLN A 458 -15.87 5.79 -18.15
C GLN A 458 -16.78 6.97 -18.50
N SER A 459 -16.46 8.15 -17.97
CA SER A 459 -17.18 9.39 -18.27
C SER A 459 -16.22 10.57 -18.32
N LEU A 460 -16.62 11.57 -19.08
CA LEU A 460 -15.94 12.86 -19.16
C LEU A 460 -16.90 13.92 -18.66
N ALA A 461 -16.39 14.89 -17.91
CA ALA A 461 -17.20 16.01 -17.44
C ALA A 461 -16.47 17.33 -17.68
N LEU A 462 -17.21 18.32 -18.15
CA LEU A 462 -16.76 19.70 -18.19
C LEU A 462 -17.44 20.45 -17.05
N ARG A 463 -16.63 21.08 -16.19
CA ARG A 463 -17.12 21.90 -15.08
C ARG A 463 -16.58 23.31 -15.22
N SER A 464 -17.43 24.31 -14.95
CA SER A 464 -17.02 25.70 -14.87
C SER A 464 -17.76 26.32 -13.69
N GLY A 465 -17.02 26.70 -12.64
CA GLY A 465 -17.55 27.44 -11.51
C GLY A 465 -17.94 28.88 -11.89
N PRO A 466 -18.65 29.64 -11.04
CA PRO A 466 -19.09 31.01 -11.38
C PRO A 466 -17.93 31.94 -11.76
N LEU A 467 -16.84 31.92 -10.99
CA LEU A 467 -15.65 32.74 -11.26
C LEU A 467 -14.85 32.23 -12.47
N GLU A 468 -14.80 30.91 -12.69
CA GLU A 468 -14.17 30.33 -13.88
C GLU A 468 -14.95 30.76 -15.13
N ARG A 469 -16.29 30.70 -15.09
CA ARG A 469 -17.17 31.12 -16.19
C ARG A 469 -16.99 32.61 -16.52
N ALA A 470 -16.91 33.46 -15.50
CA ALA A 470 -16.64 34.89 -15.68
C ALA A 470 -15.27 35.15 -16.34
N ALA A 471 -14.28 34.29 -16.09
CA ALA A 471 -12.94 34.37 -16.68
C ALA A 471 -12.79 33.62 -18.02
N GLY A 472 -13.88 33.04 -18.55
CA GLY A 472 -13.85 32.22 -19.78
C GLY A 472 -13.09 30.88 -19.60
N LEU A 473 -13.10 30.32 -18.39
CA LEU A 473 -12.37 29.12 -18.01
C LEU A 473 -13.29 27.92 -17.76
N ALA A 474 -12.78 26.73 -18.08
CA ALA A 474 -13.41 25.47 -17.75
C ALA A 474 -12.38 24.41 -17.30
N THR A 475 -12.86 23.44 -16.55
CA THR A 475 -12.10 22.30 -16.04
C THR A 475 -12.63 21.02 -16.67
N LEU A 476 -11.79 20.32 -17.43
CA LEU A 476 -12.09 19.01 -18.00
C LEU A 476 -11.67 17.90 -17.02
N GLN A 477 -12.60 17.01 -16.70
CA GLN A 477 -12.41 15.91 -15.76
C GLN A 477 -12.54 14.56 -16.48
N PHE A 478 -11.52 13.72 -16.30
CA PHE A 478 -11.53 12.33 -16.75
C PHE A 478 -11.93 11.44 -15.57
N HIS A 479 -13.08 10.77 -15.67
CA HIS A 479 -13.53 9.84 -14.64
C HIS A 479 -13.28 8.40 -15.08
N SER A 480 -12.56 7.64 -14.25
CA SER A 480 -12.34 6.21 -14.41
C SER A 480 -12.73 5.46 -13.12
N ALA A 481 -12.89 4.14 -13.22
CA ALA A 481 -13.34 3.31 -12.10
C ALA A 481 -12.40 3.48 -10.88
N GLY A 482 -12.96 3.74 -9.70
CA GLY A 482 -12.18 3.94 -8.45
C GLY A 482 -11.31 5.22 -8.42
N ALA A 483 -11.32 6.03 -9.48
CA ALA A 483 -10.53 7.24 -9.59
C ALA A 483 -11.43 8.49 -9.49
N LEU A 484 -11.89 8.80 -8.28
CA LEU A 484 -12.56 10.08 -8.04
C LEU A 484 -11.53 11.23 -8.05
N GLN A 485 -11.62 12.07 -9.09
CA GLN A 485 -11.18 13.47 -9.19
C GLN A 485 -9.69 13.83 -9.06
N ILE A 486 -8.80 12.98 -8.56
CA ILE A 486 -7.42 13.39 -8.27
C ILE A 486 -6.46 13.01 -9.40
N GLY A 487 -6.03 13.99 -10.19
CA GLY A 487 -4.87 13.87 -11.09
C GLY A 487 -5.20 13.84 -12.58
N GLY A 488 -6.34 13.25 -12.96
CA GLY A 488 -6.90 13.31 -14.32
C GLY A 488 -7.82 14.52 -14.52
N THR A 489 -7.43 15.71 -14.07
CA THR A 489 -8.23 16.93 -14.23
C THR A 489 -7.40 18.02 -14.88
N ALA A 490 -7.78 18.40 -16.09
CA ALA A 490 -7.20 19.55 -16.78
C ALA A 490 -7.98 20.81 -16.38
N LYS A 491 -7.47 21.52 -15.37
CA LYS A 491 -8.11 22.69 -14.76
C LYS A 491 -7.75 23.98 -15.49
N HIS A 492 -8.71 24.91 -15.56
CA HIS A 492 -8.55 26.27 -16.10
C HIS A 492 -8.02 26.29 -17.54
N LEU A 493 -8.65 25.49 -18.40
CA LEU A 493 -8.53 25.61 -19.86
C LEU A 493 -9.46 26.72 -20.35
N ASP A 494 -9.17 27.29 -21.52
CA ASP A 494 -10.15 28.13 -22.22
C ASP A 494 -11.43 27.32 -22.51
N VAL A 495 -12.61 27.92 -22.32
CA VAL A 495 -13.90 27.21 -22.46
C VAL A 495 -14.04 26.55 -23.83
N ARG A 496 -13.72 27.24 -24.92
CA ARG A 496 -13.85 26.69 -26.28
C ARG A 496 -12.86 25.55 -26.50
N ALA A 497 -11.62 25.73 -26.06
CA ALA A 497 -10.60 24.69 -26.13
C ALA A 497 -10.99 23.45 -25.29
N ALA A 498 -11.63 23.66 -24.14
CA ALA A 498 -12.06 22.59 -23.26
C ALA A 498 -13.25 21.80 -23.83
N GLU A 499 -14.20 22.47 -24.50
CA GLU A 499 -15.29 21.82 -25.23
C GLU A 499 -14.78 20.98 -26.41
N GLN A 500 -13.84 21.53 -27.19
CA GLN A 500 -13.17 20.78 -28.27
C GLN A 500 -12.41 19.58 -27.72
N ALA A 501 -11.64 19.76 -26.63
CA ALA A 501 -10.92 18.68 -25.98
C ALA A 501 -11.87 17.59 -25.44
N LEU A 502 -13.03 17.98 -24.90
CA LEU A 502 -14.06 17.03 -24.45
C LEU A 502 -14.56 16.16 -25.61
N GLN A 503 -14.91 16.76 -26.75
CA GLN A 503 -15.41 16.05 -27.93
C GLN A 503 -14.33 15.11 -28.51
N THR A 504 -13.10 15.60 -28.66
CA THR A 504 -11.95 14.83 -29.14
C THR A 504 -11.64 13.66 -28.21
N ALA A 505 -11.58 13.90 -26.89
CA ALA A 505 -11.36 12.84 -25.91
C ALA A 505 -12.48 11.80 -25.93
N ALA A 506 -13.75 12.22 -26.09
CA ALA A 506 -14.88 11.30 -26.21
C ALA A 506 -14.78 10.42 -27.47
N HIS A 507 -14.35 11.00 -28.59
CA HIS A 507 -14.12 10.28 -29.83
C HIS A 507 -12.99 9.24 -29.69
N PHE A 508 -11.82 9.67 -29.21
CA PHE A 508 -10.67 8.78 -28.98
C PHE A 508 -10.96 7.69 -27.94
N ALA A 509 -11.66 8.01 -26.86
CA ALA A 509 -12.06 7.01 -25.86
C ALA A 509 -12.96 5.92 -26.45
N ARG A 510 -13.84 6.24 -27.42
CA ARG A 510 -14.63 5.22 -28.12
C ARG A 510 -13.75 4.30 -28.98
N GLN A 511 -12.81 4.86 -29.72
CA GLN A 511 -11.89 4.08 -30.57
C GLN A 511 -10.95 3.19 -29.75
N ALA A 512 -10.36 3.73 -28.67
CA ALA A 512 -9.38 3.04 -27.86
C ALA A 512 -9.95 1.85 -27.04
N ARG A 513 -11.26 1.77 -26.82
CA ARG A 513 -11.90 0.64 -26.11
C ARG A 513 -11.79 -0.69 -26.84
N HIS A 514 -11.47 -0.67 -28.14
CA HIS A 514 -11.42 -1.87 -28.97
C HIS A 514 -10.06 -2.59 -28.98
N SER A 515 -9.05 -2.14 -28.22
CA SER A 515 -7.69 -2.65 -28.35
C SER A 515 -7.18 -3.51 -27.17
N GLU A 516 -6.55 -4.62 -27.58
CA GLU A 516 -5.61 -5.51 -26.88
C GLU A 516 -6.16 -6.54 -25.85
N PRO A 517 -6.12 -7.85 -26.18
CA PRO A 517 -6.31 -8.98 -25.25
C PRO A 517 -5.13 -9.17 -24.27
N PRO A 518 -5.34 -9.82 -23.09
CA PRO A 518 -4.31 -10.01 -22.05
C PRO A 518 -3.05 -10.79 -22.49
N GLU A 519 -3.22 -11.75 -23.40
CA GLU A 519 -2.15 -12.64 -23.87
C GLU A 519 -1.08 -11.87 -24.67
N GLN A 520 -1.51 -10.92 -25.49
CA GLN A 520 -0.61 -10.05 -26.27
C GLN A 520 0.24 -9.15 -25.37
N TRP A 521 -0.32 -8.71 -24.23
CA TRP A 521 0.45 -7.98 -23.23
C TRP A 521 1.55 -8.84 -22.61
N MET A 522 1.25 -10.07 -22.17
CA MET A 522 2.23 -10.96 -21.55
C MET A 522 3.38 -11.33 -22.51
N GLN A 523 3.04 -11.64 -23.76
CA GLN A 523 4.03 -11.98 -24.79
C GLN A 523 5.02 -10.84 -25.03
N ARG A 524 4.53 -9.60 -25.11
CA ARG A 524 5.36 -8.41 -25.30
C ARG A 524 6.28 -8.13 -24.10
N VAL A 525 5.76 -8.29 -22.88
CA VAL A 525 6.59 -7.99 -21.70
C VAL A 525 7.66 -9.08 -21.49
N ALA A 526 7.34 -10.34 -21.79
CA ALA A 526 8.32 -11.43 -21.79
C ALA A 526 9.41 -11.25 -22.85
N SER A 527 9.09 -10.70 -24.03
CA SER A 527 10.07 -10.47 -25.09
C SER A 527 11.08 -9.39 -24.73
N VAL A 528 10.65 -8.31 -24.06
CA VAL A 528 11.54 -7.20 -23.64
C VAL A 528 12.39 -7.57 -22.42
N ALA A 529 11.90 -8.46 -21.56
CA ALA A 529 12.69 -8.86 -20.41
C ALA A 529 13.90 -9.71 -20.81
N SER A 530 13.88 -10.39 -21.97
CA SER A 530 14.97 -11.26 -22.46
C SER A 530 16.25 -10.47 -22.77
N PRO A 531 17.44 -10.93 -22.32
CA PRO A 531 18.67 -10.21 -22.64
C PRO A 531 18.92 -10.31 -24.14
N PRO A 532 19.59 -9.33 -24.78
CA PRO A 532 20.11 -9.54 -26.12
C PRO A 532 21.02 -10.77 -26.06
N VAL A 533 20.66 -11.82 -26.81
CA VAL A 533 21.54 -12.96 -27.02
C VAL A 533 22.74 -12.41 -27.79
N ALA A 534 23.92 -12.50 -27.18
CA ALA A 534 25.18 -12.11 -27.77
C ALA A 534 25.56 -13.04 -28.92
#